data_AF-A0A4Q1D4B3-F1
#
_entry.id   AF-A0A4Q1D4B3-F1
#
_cell.length_a   1.000
_cell.length_b   1.000
_cell.length_c   1.000
_cell.angle_alpha   90.00
_cell.angle_beta   90.00
_cell.angle_gamma   90.00
#
_symmetry.space_group_name_H-M   'P 1'
#
loop_
_entity.id
_entity.type
_entity.pdbx_description
1 polymer ?
#
loop_
_entity_poly.entity_id
_entity_poly.type
_entity_poly.pdbx_seq_one_letter_code
_entity_poly.pdbx_strand_id
1 'polypeptide(L)'
;MIIKTIHELVPVLQTAIGPVILISGLGLLLLTMTNRLSRVIDRSRELLDESDKLFGVDRTRIDREIDVLWRRARYVRNAILLAVASCLGAATLIILLFLTSLLHFDLPLLVSTVFIISMLCLIGSLVLFLFDVNLTLSALRIEFEGHRKKN
;
A
#
# COMPACT_ATOMS: atom_id res chain seq x y z
N MET A 1 23.86 29.41 -14.49
CA MET A 1 23.45 30.72 -13.94
C MET A 1 22.88 30.43 -12.56
N ILE A 2 23.57 30.77 -11.46
CA ILE A 2 23.07 30.47 -10.10
C ILE A 2 21.73 31.18 -9.94
N ILE A 3 20.68 30.46 -9.51
CA ILE A 3 19.34 31.00 -9.33
C ILE A 3 19.43 32.25 -8.45
N LYS A 4 19.11 33.42 -8.99
CA LYS A 4 19.27 34.71 -8.30
C LYS A 4 17.95 35.33 -7.89
N THR A 5 16.82 34.80 -8.37
CA THR A 5 15.51 35.47 -8.20
C THR A 5 14.39 34.45 -8.03
N ILE A 6 13.40 34.76 -7.17
CA ILE A 6 12.24 33.90 -6.87
C ILE A 6 11.51 33.45 -8.15
N HIS A 7 11.50 34.27 -9.21
CA HIS A 7 10.88 33.96 -10.51
C HIS A 7 11.44 32.68 -11.16
N GLU A 8 12.70 32.32 -10.94
CA GLU A 8 13.31 31.10 -11.50
C GLU A 8 12.91 29.83 -10.71
N LEU A 9 12.47 29.98 -9.46
CA LEU A 9 11.97 28.87 -8.64
C LEU A 9 10.51 28.49 -8.96
N VAL A 10 9.72 29.44 -9.46
CA VAL A 10 8.28 29.24 -9.70
C VAL A 10 8.01 28.05 -10.64
N PRO A 11 8.68 27.91 -11.81
CA PRO A 11 8.44 26.76 -12.70
C PRO A 11 8.82 25.42 -12.08
N VAL A 12 9.85 25.40 -11.23
CA VAL A 12 10.32 24.19 -10.52
C VAL A 12 9.31 23.75 -9.49
N LEU A 13 8.80 24.72 -8.70
CA LEU A 13 7.73 24.49 -7.74
C LEU A 13 6.47 23.96 -8.43
N GLN A 14 6.10 24.53 -9.58
CA GLN A 14 4.96 24.06 -10.38
C GLN A 14 5.16 22.62 -10.88
N THR A 15 6.36 22.27 -11.32
CA THR A 15 6.68 20.90 -11.79
C THR A 15 6.64 19.89 -10.64
N ALA A 16 7.00 20.31 -9.42
CA ALA A 16 6.93 19.47 -8.23
C ALA A 16 5.50 19.19 -7.74
N ILE A 17 4.48 19.92 -8.21
CA ILE A 17 3.08 19.72 -7.81
C ILE A 17 2.60 18.30 -8.15
N GLY A 18 2.98 17.75 -9.31
CA GLY A 18 2.55 16.42 -9.74
C GLY A 18 2.92 15.31 -8.74
N PRO A 19 4.21 15.12 -8.41
CA PRO A 19 4.65 14.16 -7.40
C PRO A 19 4.05 14.43 -6.01
N VAL A 20 3.87 15.70 -5.59
CA VAL A 20 3.26 16.04 -4.30
C VAL A 20 1.80 15.57 -4.21
N ILE A 21 1.01 15.79 -5.28
CA ILE A 21 -0.37 15.29 -5.36
C ILE A 21 -0.40 13.77 -5.24
N LEU A 22 0.53 13.07 -5.91
CA LEU A 22 0.63 11.62 -5.82
C LEU A 22 0.91 11.15 -4.38
N ILE A 23 1.83 11.80 -3.67
CA ILE A 23 2.14 11.49 -2.25
C ILE A 23 0.89 11.67 -1.38
N SER A 24 0.10 12.72 -1.62
CA SER A 24 -1.16 12.92 -0.91
C SER A 24 -2.16 11.78 -1.14
N GLY A 25 -2.35 11.36 -2.40
CA GLY A 25 -3.18 10.20 -2.74
C GLY A 25 -2.68 8.89 -2.14
N LEU A 26 -1.36 8.68 -2.15
CA LEU A 26 -0.69 7.55 -1.49
C LEU A 26 -0.95 7.54 0.02
N GLY A 27 -0.98 8.71 0.67
CA GLY A 27 -1.31 8.82 2.09
C GLY A 27 -2.68 8.23 2.43
N LEU A 28 -3.70 8.52 1.63
CA LEU A 28 -5.06 7.96 1.79
C LEU A 28 -5.09 6.44 1.55
N LEU A 29 -4.36 5.96 0.54
CA LEU A 29 -4.23 4.53 0.27
C LEU A 29 -3.54 3.80 1.41
N LEU A 30 -2.43 4.33 1.92
CA LEU A 30 -1.69 3.77 3.05
C LEU A 30 -2.55 3.74 4.31
N LEU A 31 -3.31 4.81 4.60
CA LEU A 31 -4.24 4.84 5.72
C LEU A 31 -5.29 3.72 5.59
N THR A 32 -5.87 3.56 4.40
CA THR A 32 -6.86 2.52 4.13
C THR A 32 -6.28 1.11 4.32
N MET A 33 -5.10 0.85 3.76
CA MET A 33 -4.42 -0.45 3.89
C MET A 33 -4.02 -0.73 5.35
N THR A 34 -3.52 0.28 6.07
CA THR A 34 -3.11 0.15 7.47
C THR A 34 -4.32 -0.16 8.36
N ASN A 35 -5.42 0.58 8.20
CA ASN A 35 -6.67 0.31 8.92
C ASN A 35 -7.18 -1.11 8.66
N ARG A 36 -7.03 -1.60 7.44
CA ARG A 36 -7.42 -2.96 7.06
C ARG A 36 -6.52 -4.01 7.70
N LEU A 37 -5.21 -3.78 7.72
CA LEU A 37 -4.25 -4.67 8.37
C LEU A 37 -4.52 -4.77 9.88
N SER A 38 -4.79 -3.64 10.55
CA SER A 38 -5.15 -3.63 11.98
C SER A 38 -6.35 -4.53 12.25
N ARG A 39 -7.43 -4.40 11.47
CA ARG A 39 -8.63 -5.27 11.62
C ARG A 39 -8.31 -6.75 11.44
N VAL A 40 -7.44 -7.12 10.51
CA VAL A 40 -7.03 -8.52 10.30
C VAL A 40 -6.21 -9.02 11.50
N ILE A 41 -5.30 -8.20 12.02
CA ILE A 41 -4.47 -8.54 13.19
C ILE A 41 -5.35 -8.68 14.44
N ASP A 42 -6.24 -7.72 14.69
CA ASP A 42 -7.13 -7.72 15.84
C ASP A 42 -8.05 -8.96 15.81
N ARG A 43 -8.65 -9.27 14.65
CA ARG A 43 -9.44 -10.48 14.48
C ARG A 43 -8.64 -11.77 14.69
N SER A 44 -7.38 -11.79 14.24
CA SER A 44 -6.50 -12.95 14.45
C SER A 44 -6.19 -13.15 15.93
N ARG A 45 -6.03 -12.07 16.70
CA ARG A 45 -5.81 -12.14 18.16
C ARG A 45 -7.05 -12.65 18.89
N GLU A 46 -8.23 -12.16 18.54
CA GLU A 46 -9.49 -12.66 19.11
C GLU A 46 -9.67 -14.17 18.90
N LEU A 47 -9.39 -14.67 17.68
CA LEU A 47 -9.50 -16.09 17.37
C LEU A 47 -8.45 -16.95 18.09
N LEU A 48 -7.24 -16.42 18.30
CA LEU A 48 -6.21 -17.10 19.10
C LEU A 48 -6.67 -17.25 20.56
N ASP A 49 -7.22 -16.19 21.15
CA ASP A 49 -7.75 -16.21 22.53
C ASP A 49 -8.97 -17.16 22.68
N GLU A 50 -9.75 -17.35 21.61
CA GLU A 50 -10.87 -18.28 21.57
C GLU A 50 -10.41 -19.73 21.37
N SER A 51 -9.40 -19.96 20.53
CA SER A 51 -8.77 -21.28 20.31
C SER A 51 -8.21 -21.88 21.60
N ASP A 52 -7.59 -21.06 22.46
CA ASP A 52 -7.03 -21.52 23.74
C ASP A 52 -8.10 -22.06 24.71
N LYS A 53 -9.38 -21.80 24.45
CA LYS A 53 -10.52 -22.26 25.26
C LYS A 53 -11.25 -23.47 24.65
N LEU A 54 -10.84 -23.94 23.47
CA LEU A 54 -11.54 -24.97 22.70
C LEU A 54 -10.70 -26.24 22.50
N PHE A 55 -11.36 -27.40 22.40
CA PHE A 55 -10.72 -28.71 22.19
C PHE A 55 -11.35 -29.47 21.01
N GLY A 56 -10.55 -30.32 20.36
CA GLY A 56 -11.05 -31.21 19.30
C GLY A 56 -11.35 -30.52 17.97
N VAL A 57 -12.48 -30.85 17.34
CA VAL A 57 -12.84 -30.42 15.97
C VAL A 57 -12.99 -28.90 15.86
N ASP A 58 -13.47 -28.23 16.91
CA ASP A 58 -13.67 -26.78 16.91
C ASP A 58 -12.34 -26.01 16.87
N ARG A 59 -11.29 -26.53 17.54
CA ARG A 59 -9.94 -25.95 17.47
C ARG A 59 -9.38 -26.01 16.04
N THR A 60 -9.54 -27.14 15.35
CA THR A 60 -9.04 -27.30 13.97
C THR A 60 -9.73 -26.38 12.96
N ARG A 61 -10.97 -25.96 13.21
CA ARG A 61 -11.67 -24.96 12.38
C ARG A 61 -11.09 -23.56 12.60
N ILE A 62 -10.85 -23.19 13.86
CA ILE A 62 -10.28 -21.87 14.21
C ILE A 62 -8.85 -21.74 13.69
N ASP A 63 -8.03 -22.78 13.82
CA ASP A 63 -6.66 -22.79 13.30
C ASP A 63 -6.63 -22.53 11.77
N ARG A 64 -7.56 -23.13 11.02
CA ARG A 64 -7.70 -22.88 9.57
C ARG A 64 -8.12 -21.45 9.25
N GLU A 65 -8.99 -20.85 10.07
CA GLU A 65 -9.42 -19.46 9.89
C GLU A 65 -8.26 -18.49 10.14
N ILE A 66 -7.47 -18.74 11.20
CA ILE A 66 -6.26 -18.00 11.54
C ILE A 66 -5.24 -18.06 10.39
N ASP A 67 -5.00 -19.23 9.79
CA ASP A 67 -4.10 -19.38 8.64
C ASP A 67 -4.53 -18.52 7.43
N VAL A 68 -5.83 -18.44 7.15
CA VAL A 68 -6.38 -17.60 6.08
C VAL A 68 -6.16 -16.12 6.39
N LEU A 69 -6.38 -15.69 7.63
CA LEU A 69 -6.14 -14.31 8.07
C LEU A 69 -4.67 -13.94 7.98
N TRP A 70 -3.75 -14.82 8.38
CA TRP A 70 -2.30 -14.60 8.23
C TRP A 70 -1.87 -14.43 6.77
N ARG A 71 -2.44 -15.24 5.87
CA ARG A 71 -2.15 -15.12 4.44
C ARG A 71 -2.63 -13.77 3.88
N ARG A 72 -3.80 -13.29 4.32
CA ARG A 72 -4.33 -11.96 3.99
C ARG A 72 -3.46 -10.83 4.53
N ALA A 73 -3.05 -10.91 5.80
CA ALA A 73 -2.15 -9.95 6.42
C ALA A 73 -0.84 -9.80 5.63
N ARG A 74 -0.32 -10.90 5.07
CA ARG A 74 0.88 -10.87 4.22
C ARG A 74 0.67 -10.10 2.90
N TYR A 75 -0.47 -10.28 2.23
CA TYR A 75 -0.78 -9.52 1.01
C TYR A 75 -0.92 -8.02 1.28
N VAL A 76 -1.65 -7.64 2.34
CA VAL A 76 -1.79 -6.23 2.74
C VAL A 76 -0.45 -5.62 3.12
N ARG A 77 0.36 -6.35 3.91
CA ARG A 77 1.71 -5.90 4.27
C ARG A 77 2.58 -5.64 3.04
N ASN A 78 2.57 -6.55 2.06
CA ASN A 78 3.34 -6.38 0.84
C ASN A 78 2.81 -5.22 -0.02
N ALA A 79 1.49 -5.02 -0.07
CA ALA A 79 0.89 -3.86 -0.72
C ALA A 79 1.37 -2.54 -0.07
N ILE A 80 1.38 -2.46 1.26
CA ILE A 80 1.88 -1.31 2.01
C ILE A 80 3.35 -1.05 1.68
N LEU A 81 4.21 -2.08 1.70
CA LEU A 81 5.63 -1.93 1.39
C LEU A 81 5.86 -1.35 -0.01
N LEU A 82 5.12 -1.83 -1.02
CA LEU A 82 5.22 -1.29 -2.38
C LEU A 82 4.68 0.15 -2.49
N ALA A 83 3.60 0.49 -1.77
CA ALA A 83 3.09 1.86 -1.73
C ALA A 83 4.09 2.82 -1.06
N VAL A 84 4.72 2.40 0.03
CA VAL A 84 5.77 3.18 0.70
C VAL A 84 6.98 3.35 -0.22
N ALA A 85 7.42 2.31 -0.93
CA ALA A 85 8.51 2.40 -1.91
C ALA A 85 8.18 3.39 -3.04
N SER A 86 6.93 3.38 -3.54
CA SER A 86 6.46 4.36 -4.52
C SER A 86 6.50 5.79 -3.96
N CYS A 87 6.03 5.98 -2.71
CA CYS A 87 6.03 7.27 -2.01
C CYS A 87 7.45 7.81 -1.84
N LEU A 88 8.40 6.96 -1.44
CA LEU A 88 9.81 7.32 -1.36
C LEU A 88 10.35 7.75 -2.72
N GLY A 89 10.03 7.00 -3.80
CA GLY A 89 10.41 7.39 -5.15
C GLY A 89 9.83 8.75 -5.57
N ALA A 90 8.58 9.05 -5.23
CA ALA A 90 7.96 10.34 -5.47
C ALA A 90 8.64 11.48 -4.69
N ALA A 91 8.99 11.24 -3.43
CA ALA A 91 9.77 12.20 -2.63
C ALA A 91 11.17 12.42 -3.21
N THR A 92 11.85 11.35 -3.66
CA THR A 92 13.14 11.45 -4.36
C THR A 92 13.03 12.27 -5.64
N LEU A 93 11.95 12.12 -6.42
CA LEU A 93 11.74 12.94 -7.62
C LEU A 93 11.62 14.42 -7.32
N ILE A 94 10.91 14.80 -6.25
CA ILE A 94 10.84 16.20 -5.82
C ILE A 94 12.25 16.72 -5.55
N ILE A 95 13.05 15.99 -4.77
CA ILE A 95 14.44 16.35 -4.50
C ILE A 95 15.25 16.49 -5.80
N LEU A 96 15.14 15.53 -6.73
CA LEU A 96 15.85 15.55 -8.00
C LEU A 96 15.46 16.75 -8.88
N LEU A 97 14.17 17.10 -8.97
CA LEU A 97 13.71 18.28 -9.72
C LEU A 97 14.33 19.57 -9.18
N PHE A 98 14.41 19.71 -7.86
CA PHE A 98 15.09 20.85 -7.23
C PHE A 98 16.60 20.81 -7.47
N LEU A 99 17.26 19.65 -7.38
CA LEU A 99 18.69 19.50 -7.64
C LEU A 99 19.05 19.86 -9.09
N THR A 100 18.27 19.40 -10.07
CA THR A 100 18.45 19.75 -11.48
C THR A 100 18.34 21.26 -11.69
N SER A 101 17.40 21.92 -11.01
CA SER A 101 17.27 23.38 -11.10
C SER A 101 18.39 24.14 -10.40
N LEU A 102 18.75 23.78 -9.16
CA LEU A 102 19.73 24.53 -8.36
C LEU A 102 21.17 24.30 -8.84
N LEU A 103 21.52 23.05 -9.14
CA LEU A 103 22.89 22.62 -9.40
C LEU A 103 23.16 22.39 -10.89
N HIS A 104 22.17 22.58 -11.77
CA HIS A 104 22.26 22.31 -13.22
C HIS A 104 22.67 20.84 -13.51
N PHE A 105 22.31 19.91 -12.62
CA PHE A 105 22.49 18.48 -12.84
C PHE A 105 21.45 17.99 -13.84
N ASP A 106 21.83 17.96 -15.11
CA ASP A 106 20.98 17.51 -16.22
C ASP A 106 21.03 15.98 -16.35
N LEU A 107 20.27 15.28 -15.50
CA LEU A 107 20.17 13.82 -15.49
C LEU A 107 18.73 13.35 -15.79
N PRO A 108 18.20 13.63 -16.99
CA PRO A 108 16.83 13.26 -17.36
C PRO A 108 16.61 11.74 -17.27
N LEU A 109 17.61 10.93 -17.63
CA LEU A 109 17.54 9.47 -17.53
C LEU A 109 17.34 8.99 -16.09
N LEU A 110 17.98 9.63 -15.10
CA LEU A 110 17.84 9.27 -13.69
C LEU A 110 16.42 9.59 -13.20
N VAL A 111 15.94 10.80 -13.50
CA VAL A 111 14.59 11.25 -13.14
C VAL A 111 13.53 10.33 -13.75
N SER A 112 13.62 10.04 -15.05
CA SER A 112 12.69 9.13 -15.73
C SER A 112 12.73 7.72 -15.15
N THR A 113 13.91 7.18 -14.85
CA THR A 113 14.04 5.83 -14.29
C THR A 113 13.42 5.72 -12.90
N VAL A 114 13.71 6.69 -12.01
CA VAL A 114 13.11 6.74 -10.66
C VAL A 114 11.59 6.85 -10.74
N PHE A 115 11.07 7.67 -11.66
CA PHE A 115 9.63 7.81 -11.87
C PHE A 115 8.97 6.52 -12.34
N ILE A 116 9.55 5.85 -13.34
CA ILE A 116 9.02 4.57 -13.84
C ILE A 116 9.02 3.52 -12.73
N ILE A 117 10.11 3.39 -11.97
CA ILE A 117 10.19 2.43 -10.86
C ILE A 117 9.14 2.75 -9.80
N SER A 118 9.00 4.02 -9.41
CA SER A 118 7.97 4.47 -8.45
C SER A 118 6.55 4.13 -8.93
N MET A 119 6.25 4.31 -10.22
CA MET A 119 4.97 3.96 -10.82
C MET A 119 4.73 2.45 -10.85
N LEU A 120 5.76 1.66 -11.17
CA LEU A 120 5.65 0.19 -11.13
C LEU A 120 5.40 -0.32 -9.70
N CYS A 121 6.06 0.26 -8.70
CA CYS A 121 5.78 -0.04 -7.29
C CYS A 121 4.33 0.31 -6.91
N LEU A 122 3.81 1.47 -7.35
CA LEU A 122 2.42 1.86 -7.11
C LEU A 122 1.44 0.86 -7.73
N ILE A 123 1.65 0.49 -9.00
CA ILE A 123 0.81 -0.49 -9.70
C ILE A 123 0.84 -1.83 -8.96
N GLY A 124 2.03 -2.31 -8.58
CA GLY A 124 2.18 -3.55 -7.83
C GLY A 124 1.46 -3.51 -6.48
N SER A 125 1.53 -2.37 -5.76
CA SER A 125 0.79 -2.15 -4.51
C SER A 125 -0.72 -2.26 -4.71
N LEU A 126 -1.25 -1.57 -5.74
CA LEU A 126 -2.67 -1.57 -6.05
C LEU A 126 -3.16 -2.97 -6.45
N VAL A 127 -2.38 -3.71 -7.23
CA VAL A 127 -2.69 -5.09 -7.63
C VAL A 127 -2.77 -6.00 -6.40
N LEU A 128 -1.80 -5.94 -5.49
CA LEU A 128 -1.84 -6.72 -4.24
C LEU A 128 -3.03 -6.34 -3.36
N PHE A 129 -3.35 -5.05 -3.28
CA PHE A 129 -4.51 -4.57 -2.55
C PHE A 129 -5.83 -5.07 -3.17
N LEU A 130 -5.94 -5.06 -4.50
CA LEU A 130 -7.08 -5.58 -5.24
C LEU A 130 -7.26 -7.09 -5.01
N PHE A 131 -6.17 -7.86 -4.98
CA PHE A 131 -6.23 -9.28 -4.61
C PHE A 131 -6.78 -9.49 -3.20
N ASP A 132 -6.34 -8.70 -2.22
CA ASP A 132 -6.86 -8.80 -0.85
C ASP A 132 -8.35 -8.40 -0.78
N VAL A 133 -8.80 -7.37 -1.52
CA VAL A 133 -10.24 -7.01 -1.65
C VAL A 133 -11.05 -8.18 -2.19
N ASN A 134 -10.63 -8.77 -3.30
CA ASN A 134 -11.34 -9.87 -3.93
C ASN A 134 -11.38 -11.14 -3.05
N LEU A 135 -10.32 -11.41 -2.29
CA LEU A 135 -10.31 -12.54 -1.36
C LEU A 135 -11.33 -12.36 -0.24
N THR A 136 -11.53 -11.11 0.21
CA THR A 136 -12.52 -10.77 1.24
C THR A 136 -13.95 -11.01 0.75
N LEU A 137 -14.24 -10.61 -0.49
CA LEU A 137 -15.54 -10.83 -1.12
C LEU A 137 -15.80 -12.32 -1.37
N SER A 138 -14.79 -13.06 -1.79
CA SER A 138 -14.90 -14.50 -2.04
C SER A 138 -15.14 -15.29 -0.75
N ALA A 139 -14.47 -14.92 0.35
CA ALA A 139 -14.71 -15.52 1.67
C ALA A 139 -16.15 -15.28 2.15
N LEU A 140 -16.66 -14.04 1.99
CA LEU A 140 -18.04 -13.70 2.34
C LEU A 140 -19.06 -14.53 1.54
N ARG A 141 -18.82 -14.72 0.24
CA ARG A 141 -19.72 -15.49 -0.63
C ARG A 141 -19.82 -16.97 -0.20
N ILE A 142 -18.69 -17.56 0.19
CA ILE A 142 -18.65 -18.96 0.66
C ILE A 142 -19.42 -19.11 1.99
N GLU A 143 -19.30 -18.13 2.89
CA GLU A 143 -20.03 -18.11 4.15
C GLU A 143 -21.56 -17.98 3.94
N PHE A 144 -21.98 -17.13 3.01
CA PHE A 144 -23.40 -16.99 2.63
C PHE A 144 -23.98 -18.27 1.99
N GLU A 145 -23.25 -18.94 1.09
CA GLU A 145 -23.68 -20.20 0.49
C GLU A 145 -23.75 -21.35 1.52
N GLY A 146 -22.87 -21.33 2.53
CA GLY A 146 -22.91 -22.25 3.67
C GLY A 146 -24.14 -22.06 4.57
N HIS A 147 -24.53 -20.81 4.85
CA HIS A 147 -25.75 -20.51 5.61
C HIS A 147 -27.03 -20.88 4.85
N ARG A 148 -27.07 -20.69 3.52
CA ARG A 148 -28.25 -21.03 2.70
C ARG A 148 -28.47 -22.52 2.50
N LYS A 149 -27.46 -23.37 2.76
CA LYS A 149 -27.62 -24.84 2.78
C LYS A 149 -28.08 -25.39 4.14
N LYS A 150 -28.09 -24.54 5.18
CA LYS A 150 -28.42 -24.93 6.56
C LYS A 150 -29.86 -24.54 6.97
N ASN A 151 -30.54 -23.74 6.15
CA ASN A 151 -32.00 -23.55 6.15
C ASN A 151 -32.64 -24.40 5.05
#